data_AF-A0A1R2CMR3-F1
#
_entry.id   AF-A0A1R2CMR3-F1
#
_cell.length_a   1.000
_cell.length_b   1.000
_cell.length_c   1.000
_cell.angle_alpha   90.00
_cell.angle_beta   90.00
_cell.angle_gamma   90.00
#
_symmetry.space_group_name_H-M   'P 1'
#
loop_
_entity.id
_entity.type
_entity.pdbx_description
1 polymer ?
#
loop_
_entity_poly.entity_id
_entity_poly.type
_entity_poly.pdbx_seq_one_letter_code
_entity_poly.pdbx_strand_id
1 'polypeptide(L)'
;MSDPIKYRKIWKAEEDLVLVEITKKYQMKQWKIISKELSEAIGVERTEKQCRERWKNNLETSSGQAQWSEKDRELLFFAQLEHGNKWSKISRIFPGKSKNSVKNFYYSTIRRNLRRFNKGKLPSEQINGPIDILMKVPEVRKILTSSKNCSKDILSSQKLSKISLDLLKGLDPEIDNEPRLSDSLDSEINNADISNYLSLDDMISIYPYF
;
A
#
# COMPACT_ATOMS: atom_id res chain seq x y z
N MET A 1 -27.23 0.70 -21.73
CA MET A 1 -26.34 1.87 -21.60
C MET A 1 -25.17 1.44 -20.72
N SER A 2 -23.97 1.34 -21.28
CA SER A 2 -22.75 1.00 -20.55
C SER A 2 -22.29 2.21 -19.73
N ASP A 3 -22.06 2.03 -18.43
CA ASP A 3 -21.54 3.10 -17.56
C ASP A 3 -20.22 3.66 -18.10
N PRO A 4 -20.05 4.98 -18.14
CA PRO A 4 -18.82 5.59 -18.65
C PRO A 4 -17.64 5.20 -17.76
N ILE A 5 -16.59 4.67 -18.40
CA ILE A 5 -15.33 4.32 -17.75
C ILE A 5 -14.77 5.59 -17.07
N LYS A 6 -14.84 5.63 -15.74
CA LYS A 6 -14.41 6.78 -14.95
C LYS A 6 -12.88 6.81 -14.85
N TYR A 7 -12.24 7.43 -15.83
CA TYR A 7 -10.78 7.65 -15.82
C TYR A 7 -10.38 8.43 -14.55
N ARG A 8 -9.39 7.92 -13.81
CA ARG A 8 -8.83 8.61 -12.63
C ARG A 8 -8.04 9.83 -13.11
N LYS A 9 -8.59 11.04 -12.94
CA LYS A 9 -7.89 12.30 -13.25
C LYS A 9 -6.65 12.46 -12.35
N ILE A 10 -5.48 12.49 -12.97
CA ILE A 10 -4.18 12.73 -12.31
C ILE A 10 -4.16 14.16 -11.75
N TRP A 11 -3.63 14.37 -10.55
CA TRP A 11 -3.43 15.71 -9.96
C TRP A 11 -2.16 16.34 -10.52
N LYS A 12 -2.27 17.55 -11.06
CA LYS A 12 -1.13 18.37 -11.51
C LYS A 12 -0.52 19.14 -10.35
N ALA A 13 0.74 19.56 -10.52
CA ALA A 13 1.43 20.39 -9.53
C ALA A 13 0.73 21.73 -9.28
N GLU A 14 0.21 22.37 -10.33
CA GLU A 14 -0.60 23.59 -10.24
C GLU A 14 -1.84 23.39 -9.35
N GLU A 15 -2.56 22.28 -9.54
CA GLU A 15 -3.72 21.93 -8.71
C GLU A 15 -3.34 21.74 -7.25
N ASP A 16 -2.20 21.10 -6.98
CA ASP A 16 -1.70 20.89 -5.62
C ASP A 16 -1.34 22.22 -4.94
N LEU A 17 -0.65 23.13 -5.65
CA LEU A 17 -0.27 24.44 -5.12
C LEU A 17 -1.49 25.24 -4.69
N VAL A 18 -2.48 25.35 -5.58
CA VAL A 18 -3.74 26.06 -5.30
C VAL A 18 -4.54 25.36 -4.20
N LEU A 19 -4.61 24.02 -4.22
CA LEU A 19 -5.27 23.27 -3.16
C LEU A 19 -4.61 23.52 -1.79
N VAL A 20 -3.28 23.63 -1.73
CA VAL A 20 -2.56 23.96 -0.48
C VAL A 20 -2.93 25.34 0.04
N GLU A 21 -2.95 26.34 -0.83
CA GLU A 21 -3.27 27.72 -0.47
C GLU A 21 -4.71 27.85 0.05
N ILE A 22 -5.68 27.37 -0.74
CA ILE A 22 -7.11 27.45 -0.41
C ILE A 22 -7.40 26.62 0.87
N THR A 23 -6.80 25.45 1.01
CA THR A 23 -7.03 24.61 2.20
C THR A 23 -6.53 25.28 3.48
N LYS A 24 -5.39 25.99 3.41
CA LYS A 24 -4.87 26.79 4.54
C LYS A 24 -5.80 27.96 4.86
N LYS A 25 -6.29 28.69 3.84
CA LYS A 25 -7.27 29.78 3.98
C LYS A 25 -8.53 29.35 4.73
N TYR A 26 -9.07 28.16 4.44
CA TYR A 26 -10.30 27.63 5.07
C TYR A 26 -10.05 26.66 6.23
N GLN A 27 -8.83 26.60 6.77
CA GLN A 27 -8.45 25.75 7.91
C GLN A 27 -8.89 24.28 7.78
N MET A 28 -8.86 23.71 6.56
CA MET A 28 -9.20 22.30 6.29
C MET A 28 -10.62 21.84 6.67
N LYS A 29 -11.57 22.76 6.89
CA LYS A 29 -12.94 22.43 7.37
C LYS A 29 -14.01 22.47 6.27
N GLN A 30 -13.88 23.37 5.30
CA GLN A 30 -14.94 23.70 4.36
C GLN A 30 -14.69 23.12 2.95
N TRP A 31 -14.58 21.78 2.85
CA TRP A 31 -14.16 21.11 1.61
C TRP A 31 -15.05 21.40 0.39
N LYS A 32 -16.35 21.62 0.59
CA LYS A 32 -17.28 22.06 -0.47
C LYS A 32 -16.90 23.42 -1.08
N ILE A 33 -16.48 24.38 -0.25
CA ILE A 33 -16.03 25.69 -0.70
C ILE A 33 -14.64 25.55 -1.35
N ILE A 34 -13.74 24.79 -0.70
CA ILE A 34 -12.39 24.53 -1.22
C ILE A 34 -12.45 23.93 -2.63
N SER A 35 -13.32 22.95 -2.88
CA SER A 35 -13.41 22.31 -4.20
C SER A 35 -13.97 23.23 -5.28
N LYS A 36 -14.92 24.10 -4.92
CA LYS A 36 -15.48 25.10 -5.83
C LYS A 36 -14.41 26.12 -6.23
N GLU A 37 -13.72 26.70 -5.25
CA GLU A 37 -12.67 27.71 -5.50
C GLU A 37 -11.49 27.10 -6.28
N LEU A 38 -11.09 25.86 -5.98
CA LEU A 38 -10.07 25.15 -6.77
C LEU A 38 -10.51 24.97 -8.24
N SER A 39 -11.77 24.57 -8.46
CA SER A 39 -12.30 24.33 -9.81
C SER A 39 -12.41 25.63 -10.60
N GLU A 40 -12.79 26.73 -9.95
CA GLU A 40 -12.83 28.07 -10.55
C GLU A 40 -11.42 28.59 -10.88
N ALA A 41 -10.43 28.36 -10.01
CA ALA A 41 -9.06 28.82 -10.20
C ALA A 41 -8.29 28.05 -11.30
N ILE A 42 -8.45 26.73 -11.37
CA ILE A 42 -7.71 25.88 -12.32
C ILE A 42 -8.51 25.56 -13.59
N GLY A 43 -9.83 25.76 -13.58
CA GLY A 43 -10.72 25.37 -14.67
C GLY A 43 -10.90 23.85 -14.80
N VAL A 44 -10.52 23.08 -13.77
CA VAL A 44 -10.67 21.63 -13.73
C VAL A 44 -11.60 21.25 -12.59
N GLU A 45 -12.69 20.57 -12.92
CA GLU A 45 -13.63 20.09 -11.91
C GLU A 45 -13.00 19.02 -11.00
N ARG A 46 -12.94 19.34 -9.71
CA ARG A 46 -12.59 18.43 -8.61
C ARG A 46 -13.71 18.43 -7.58
N THR A 47 -14.12 17.26 -7.12
CA THR A 47 -15.14 17.16 -6.08
C THR A 47 -14.55 17.40 -4.68
N GLU A 48 -15.42 17.73 -3.74
CA GLU A 48 -15.11 17.84 -2.31
C GLU A 48 -14.31 16.64 -1.79
N LYS A 49 -14.79 15.42 -2.11
CA LYS A 49 -14.15 14.16 -1.74
C LYS A 49 -12.75 14.04 -2.31
N GLN A 50 -12.56 14.39 -3.60
CA GLN A 50 -11.26 14.32 -4.24
C GLN A 50 -10.24 15.27 -3.61
N CYS A 51 -10.66 16.50 -3.31
CA CYS A 51 -9.81 17.50 -2.67
C CYS A 51 -9.36 17.03 -1.27
N ARG A 52 -10.31 16.57 -0.44
CA ARG A 52 -10.01 16.05 0.90
C ARG A 52 -9.09 14.84 0.87
N GLU A 53 -9.35 13.90 -0.04
CA GLU A 53 -8.49 12.72 -0.22
C GLU A 53 -7.09 13.09 -0.71
N ARG A 54 -6.96 14.05 -1.64
CA ARG A 54 -5.65 14.52 -2.10
C ARG A 54 -4.86 15.13 -0.97
N TRP A 55 -5.50 16.01 -0.20
CA TRP A 55 -4.92 16.65 0.97
C TRP A 55 -4.39 15.62 1.96
N LYS A 56 -5.28 14.78 2.52
CA LYS A 56 -4.93 13.81 3.57
C LYS A 56 -3.86 12.80 3.12
N ASN A 57 -3.89 12.37 1.86
CA ASN A 57 -2.98 11.32 1.40
C ASN A 57 -1.61 11.84 0.95
N ASN A 58 -1.52 13.09 0.45
CA ASN A 58 -0.32 13.60 -0.23
C ASN A 58 0.16 14.96 0.28
N LEU A 59 -0.74 15.90 0.60
CA LEU A 59 -0.37 17.30 0.86
C LEU A 59 -0.21 17.62 2.35
N GLU A 60 -1.02 17.03 3.22
CA GLU A 60 -0.96 17.22 4.69
C GLU A 60 0.40 16.80 5.26
N THR A 61 1.03 15.78 4.67
CA THR A 61 2.33 15.22 5.10
C THR A 61 3.50 15.66 4.21
N SER A 62 3.28 16.59 3.28
CA SER A 62 4.31 17.06 2.33
C SER A 62 5.49 17.78 3.01
N SER A 63 5.33 18.23 4.25
CA SER A 63 6.40 18.81 5.07
C SER A 63 7.45 17.80 5.54
N GLY A 64 7.29 16.50 5.27
CA GLY A 64 8.26 15.48 5.67
C GLY A 64 7.92 14.09 5.18
N GLN A 65 7.73 13.88 3.87
CA GLN A 65 7.73 12.52 3.31
C GLN A 65 9.11 11.91 3.54
N ALA A 66 9.30 11.30 4.71
CA ALA A 66 10.52 10.56 5.01
C ALA A 66 10.73 9.54 3.89
N GLN A 67 11.96 9.42 3.40
CA GLN A 67 12.26 8.41 2.41
C GLN A 67 12.01 7.02 3.02
N TRP A 68 11.56 6.05 2.23
CA TRP A 68 11.44 4.68 2.72
C TRP A 68 12.82 4.05 2.85
N SER A 69 13.22 3.74 4.07
CA SER A 69 14.45 3.01 4.38
C SER A 69 14.24 1.50 4.27
N GLU A 70 15.34 0.76 4.35
CA GLU A 70 15.30 -0.70 4.40
C GLU A 70 14.64 -1.21 5.69
N LYS A 71 14.95 -0.56 6.83
CA LYS A 71 14.32 -0.86 8.12
C LYS A 71 12.82 -0.63 8.08
N ASP A 72 12.38 0.47 7.44
CA ASP A 72 10.95 0.71 7.25
C ASP A 72 10.27 -0.39 6.43
N ARG A 73 10.99 -0.96 5.45
CA ARG A 73 10.50 -2.07 4.62
C ARG A 73 10.30 -3.32 5.46
N GLU A 74 11.30 -3.70 6.24
CA GLU A 74 11.25 -4.88 7.10
C GLU A 74 10.13 -4.74 8.12
N LEU A 75 10.06 -3.60 8.81
CA LEU A 75 8.99 -3.29 9.76
C LEU A 75 7.61 -3.33 9.10
N LEU A 76 7.47 -2.86 7.86
CA LEU A 76 6.19 -2.88 7.15
C LEU A 76 5.74 -4.31 6.87
N PHE A 77 6.63 -5.16 6.35
CA PHE A 77 6.28 -6.54 6.05
C PHE A 77 6.01 -7.36 7.31
N PHE A 78 6.71 -7.05 8.40
CA PHE A 78 6.42 -7.62 9.72
C PHE A 78 5.03 -7.20 10.23
N ALA A 79 4.75 -5.89 10.27
CA ALA A 79 3.45 -5.39 10.73
C ALA A 79 2.29 -5.88 9.85
N GLN A 80 2.50 -6.06 8.54
CA GLN A 80 1.50 -6.63 7.65
C GLN A 80 1.26 -8.12 7.92
N LEU A 81 2.30 -8.89 8.27
CA LEU A 81 2.15 -10.28 8.67
C LEU A 81 1.32 -10.39 9.96
N GLU A 82 1.57 -9.52 10.93
CA GLU A 82 0.90 -9.55 12.23
C GLU A 82 -0.55 -9.03 12.16
N HIS A 83 -0.80 -7.95 11.41
CA HIS A 83 -2.09 -7.25 11.43
C HIS A 83 -2.92 -7.44 10.16
N GLY A 84 -2.39 -8.08 9.13
CA GLY A 84 -3.00 -8.14 7.80
C GLY A 84 -3.07 -6.77 7.13
N ASN A 85 -4.02 -6.58 6.21
CA ASN A 85 -4.16 -5.35 5.42
C ASN A 85 -4.83 -4.18 6.19
N LYS A 86 -4.58 -4.06 7.49
CA LYS A 86 -5.11 -2.99 8.36
C LYS A 86 -4.24 -1.72 8.25
N TRP A 87 -4.22 -1.10 7.07
CA TRP A 87 -3.31 0.00 6.75
C TRP A 87 -3.42 1.22 7.67
N SER A 88 -4.63 1.52 8.16
CA SER A 88 -4.84 2.61 9.14
C SER A 88 -4.14 2.32 10.47
N LYS A 89 -4.11 1.05 10.91
CA LYS A 89 -3.38 0.62 12.11
C LYS A 89 -1.88 0.66 11.86
N ILE A 90 -1.43 0.04 10.76
CA ILE A 90 -0.01 -0.04 10.40
C ILE A 90 0.60 1.35 10.20
N SER A 91 -0.11 2.33 9.63
CA SER A 91 0.44 3.67 9.43
C SER A 91 0.80 4.41 10.71
N ARG A 92 0.23 4.02 11.85
CA ARG A 92 0.58 4.62 13.15
C ARG A 92 2.03 4.29 13.57
N ILE A 93 2.59 3.21 13.03
CA ILE A 93 3.99 2.79 13.26
C ILE A 93 4.98 3.67 12.47
N PHE A 94 4.53 4.30 11.38
CA PHE A 94 5.37 5.06 10.47
C PHE A 94 5.09 6.57 10.57
N PRO A 95 5.73 7.30 11.51
CA PRO A 95 5.52 8.73 11.63
C PRO A 95 5.83 9.44 10.31
N GLY A 96 4.96 10.36 9.90
CA GLY A 96 5.08 11.06 8.62
C GLY A 96 4.66 10.25 7.38
N LYS A 97 4.23 8.99 7.50
CA LYS A 97 3.68 8.21 6.38
C LYS A 97 2.17 8.06 6.50
N SER A 98 1.44 8.51 5.48
CA SER A 98 -0.01 8.29 5.40
C SER A 98 -0.34 6.79 5.18
N LYS A 99 -1.53 6.36 5.58
CA LYS A 99 -2.04 4.99 5.28
C LYS A 99 -1.93 4.60 3.81
N ASN A 100 -2.09 5.59 2.91
CA ASN A 100 -1.97 5.37 1.49
C ASN A 100 -0.51 5.16 1.07
N SER A 101 0.44 5.92 1.64
CA SER A 101 1.87 5.74 1.41
C SER A 101 2.33 4.34 1.84
N VAL A 102 1.91 3.88 3.02
CA VAL A 102 2.20 2.55 3.56
C VAL A 102 1.70 1.45 2.63
N LYS A 103 0.41 1.49 2.29
CA LYS A 103 -0.23 0.55 1.34
C LYS A 103 0.49 0.55 -0.01
N ASN A 104 0.82 1.73 -0.53
CA ASN A 104 1.50 1.86 -1.81
C ASN A 104 2.91 1.27 -1.76
N PHE A 105 3.67 1.50 -0.69
CA PHE A 105 5.01 0.96 -0.53
C PHE A 105 5.00 -0.58 -0.49
N TYR A 106 4.07 -1.17 0.27
CA TYR A 106 3.87 -2.63 0.30
C TYR A 106 3.63 -3.20 -1.11
N TYR A 107 2.58 -2.74 -1.79
CA TYR A 107 2.20 -3.31 -3.09
C TYR A 107 3.17 -2.95 -4.23
N SER A 108 3.77 -1.77 -4.19
CA SER A 108 4.77 -1.37 -5.21
C SER A 108 6.03 -2.22 -5.09
N THR A 109 6.47 -2.55 -3.87
CA THR A 109 7.58 -3.47 -3.61
C THR A 109 7.28 -4.85 -4.17
N ILE A 110 6.12 -5.42 -3.83
CA ILE A 110 5.70 -6.74 -4.33
C ILE A 110 5.63 -6.77 -5.85
N ARG A 111 4.91 -5.82 -6.47
CA ARG A 111 4.77 -5.78 -7.94
C ARG A 111 6.09 -5.53 -8.66
N ARG A 112 7.00 -4.76 -8.08
CA ARG A 112 8.36 -4.59 -8.61
C ARG A 112 9.08 -5.94 -8.61
N ASN A 113 9.08 -6.65 -7.49
CA ASN A 113 9.79 -7.92 -7.36
C ASN A 113 9.15 -9.03 -8.22
N LEU A 114 7.81 -9.04 -8.36
CA LEU A 114 7.10 -9.94 -9.28
C LEU A 114 7.55 -9.73 -10.73
N ARG A 115 7.59 -8.47 -11.20
CA ARG A 115 8.07 -8.13 -12.55
C ARG A 115 9.54 -8.49 -12.76
N ARG A 116 10.37 -8.38 -11.71
CA ARG A 116 11.79 -8.78 -11.78
C ARG A 116 11.95 -10.29 -11.87
N PHE A 117 11.22 -11.04 -11.04
CA PHE A 117 11.26 -12.49 -11.03
C PHE A 117 10.75 -13.09 -12.36
N ASN A 118 9.64 -12.56 -12.89
CA ASN A 118 9.04 -13.05 -14.14
C ASN A 118 9.82 -12.63 -15.40
N LYS A 119 10.78 -11.71 -15.29
CA LYS A 119 11.49 -11.20 -16.47
C LYS A 119 12.30 -12.32 -17.13
N GLY A 120 11.98 -12.60 -18.39
CA GLY A 120 12.70 -13.60 -19.20
C GLY A 120 12.28 -15.05 -18.94
N LYS A 121 11.25 -15.28 -18.12
CA LYS A 121 10.74 -16.63 -17.83
C LYS A 121 9.58 -17.01 -18.74
N LEU A 122 9.49 -18.30 -19.04
CA LEU A 122 8.32 -18.87 -19.72
C LEU A 122 7.07 -18.71 -18.85
N PRO A 123 5.86 -18.58 -19.44
CA PRO A 123 4.62 -18.44 -18.68
C PRO A 123 4.42 -19.50 -17.59
N SER A 124 4.89 -20.74 -17.81
CA SER A 124 4.83 -21.85 -16.86
C SER A 124 5.76 -21.70 -15.65
N GLU A 125 6.80 -20.87 -15.74
CA GLU A 125 7.76 -20.60 -14.67
C GLU A 125 7.50 -19.25 -13.96
N GLN A 126 6.50 -18.49 -14.42
CA GLN A 126 6.13 -17.20 -13.86
C GLN A 126 5.24 -17.35 -12.64
N ILE A 127 5.41 -16.44 -11.67
CA ILE A 127 4.50 -16.29 -10.54
C ILE A 127 3.37 -15.37 -11.00
N ASN A 128 2.14 -15.87 -10.97
CA ASN A 128 0.94 -15.13 -11.32
C ASN A 128 -0.17 -15.42 -10.31
N GLY A 129 -1.07 -14.47 -10.09
CA GLY A 129 -2.24 -14.64 -9.22
C GLY A 129 -2.46 -13.48 -8.23
N PRO A 130 -3.53 -13.56 -7.42
CA PRO A 130 -3.83 -12.58 -6.38
C PRO A 130 -2.72 -12.49 -5.34
N ILE A 131 -2.28 -11.27 -5.00
CA ILE A 131 -1.13 -11.03 -4.10
C ILE A 131 -1.37 -11.66 -2.72
N ASP A 132 -2.59 -11.64 -2.22
CA ASP A 132 -2.97 -12.25 -0.95
C ASP A 132 -2.77 -13.77 -0.94
N ILE A 133 -2.99 -14.45 -2.06
CA ILE A 133 -2.70 -15.88 -2.22
C ILE A 133 -1.20 -16.10 -2.33
N LEU A 134 -0.53 -15.34 -3.20
CA LEU A 134 0.92 -15.45 -3.43
C LEU A 134 1.72 -15.27 -2.13
N MET A 135 1.30 -14.35 -1.27
CA MET A 135 1.95 -14.06 0.01
C MET A 135 1.75 -15.15 1.07
N LYS A 136 0.91 -16.17 0.85
CA LYS A 136 0.79 -17.34 1.73
C LYS A 136 1.92 -18.36 1.51
N VAL A 137 2.52 -18.38 0.33
CA VAL A 137 3.61 -19.31 0.01
C VAL A 137 4.94 -18.73 0.53
N PRO A 138 5.65 -19.39 1.47
CA PRO A 138 6.83 -18.81 2.12
C PRO A 138 7.96 -18.42 1.16
N GLU A 139 8.25 -19.26 0.16
CA GLU A 139 9.28 -19.00 -0.84
C GLU A 139 8.93 -17.80 -1.72
N VAL A 140 7.67 -17.73 -2.18
CA VAL A 140 7.14 -16.60 -2.96
C VAL A 140 7.19 -15.32 -2.13
N ARG A 141 6.77 -15.38 -0.86
CA ARG A 141 6.85 -14.24 0.06
C ARG A 141 8.29 -13.73 0.15
N LYS A 142 9.27 -14.59 0.41
CA LYS A 142 10.70 -14.21 0.49
C LYS A 142 11.18 -13.50 -0.78
N ILE A 143 10.80 -13.99 -1.95
CA ILE A 143 11.11 -13.38 -3.25
C ILE A 143 10.43 -12.00 -3.37
N LEU A 144 9.15 -11.91 -3.04
CA LEU A 144 8.34 -10.70 -3.26
C LEU A 144 8.61 -9.59 -2.23
N THR A 145 9.10 -9.91 -1.04
CA THR A 145 9.52 -8.93 -0.01
C THR A 145 11.00 -8.56 -0.07
N SER A 146 11.77 -9.16 -0.99
CA SER A 146 13.20 -8.96 -1.14
C SER A 146 13.61 -7.49 -1.33
N SER A 147 14.81 -7.17 -0.84
CA SER A 147 15.41 -5.83 -0.93
C SER A 147 15.51 -5.29 -2.35
N LYS A 148 15.41 -3.95 -2.46
CA LYS A 148 15.74 -3.24 -3.69
C LYS A 148 17.20 -3.48 -4.12
N ASN A 149 18.10 -3.71 -3.17
CA ASN A 149 19.52 -3.94 -3.42
C ASN A 149 19.84 -5.38 -3.86
N CYS A 150 18.90 -6.32 -3.72
CA CYS A 150 19.07 -7.67 -4.24
C CYS A 150 19.31 -7.61 -5.76
N SER A 151 20.32 -8.30 -6.28
CA SER A 151 20.66 -8.24 -7.71
C SER A 151 19.49 -8.73 -8.56
N LYS A 152 19.24 -8.01 -9.67
CA LYS A 152 18.18 -8.37 -10.63
C LYS A 152 18.44 -9.74 -11.25
N ASP A 153 19.70 -10.06 -11.52
CA ASP A 153 20.12 -11.29 -12.17
C ASP A 153 19.92 -12.50 -11.25
N ILE A 154 20.03 -12.29 -9.93
CA ILE A 154 19.73 -13.31 -8.91
C ILE A 154 18.22 -13.62 -8.92
N LEU A 155 17.35 -12.59 -8.87
CA LEU A 155 15.90 -12.81 -8.84
C LEU A 155 15.36 -13.43 -10.13
N SER A 156 15.91 -13.07 -11.30
CA SER A 156 15.49 -13.67 -12.57
C SER A 156 16.01 -15.10 -12.77
N SER A 157 17.16 -15.46 -12.17
CA SER A 157 17.72 -16.81 -12.27
C SER A 157 17.15 -17.81 -11.27
N GLN A 158 16.60 -17.33 -10.15
CA GLN A 158 15.91 -18.19 -9.16
C GLN A 158 14.73 -18.95 -9.79
N LYS A 159 14.58 -20.22 -9.43
CA LYS A 159 13.38 -21.03 -9.73
C LYS A 159 12.64 -21.34 -8.43
N LEU A 160 11.31 -21.43 -8.51
CA LEU A 160 10.52 -21.92 -7.39
C LEU A 160 10.78 -23.41 -7.17
N SER A 161 10.82 -23.83 -5.91
CA SER A 161 10.80 -25.24 -5.57
C SER A 161 9.50 -25.91 -6.06
N LYS A 162 9.57 -27.22 -6.32
CA LYS A 162 8.40 -28.02 -6.71
C LYS A 162 7.26 -27.90 -5.69
N ILE A 163 7.59 -27.89 -4.41
CA ILE A 163 6.63 -27.73 -3.30
C ILE A 163 5.87 -26.41 -3.42
N SER A 164 6.57 -25.30 -3.66
CA SER A 164 5.93 -23.99 -3.83
C SER A 164 5.06 -23.91 -5.09
N LEU A 165 5.47 -24.56 -6.17
CA LEU A 165 4.65 -24.67 -7.38
C LEU A 165 3.37 -25.47 -7.15
N ASP A 166 3.45 -26.57 -6.41
CA ASP A 166 2.30 -27.41 -6.08
C ASP A 166 1.35 -26.67 -5.11
N LEU A 167 1.88 -25.92 -4.14
CA LEU A 167 1.07 -25.10 -3.24
C LEU A 167 0.35 -23.96 -4.00
N LEU A 168 0.99 -23.34 -4.98
CA LEU A 168 0.33 -22.33 -5.83
C LEU A 168 -0.81 -22.92 -6.66
N LYS A 169 -0.65 -24.15 -7.17
CA LYS A 169 -1.69 -24.86 -7.94
C LYS A 169 -2.84 -25.35 -7.05
N GLY A 170 -2.55 -25.76 -5.82
CA GLY A 170 -3.55 -26.23 -4.85
C GLY A 170 -4.41 -25.13 -4.22
N LEU A 171 -4.09 -23.85 -4.47
CA LEU A 171 -4.82 -22.68 -3.95
C LEU A 171 -5.84 -22.13 -4.97
N ASP A 172 -6.35 -22.97 -5.87
CA ASP A 172 -7.29 -22.57 -6.92
C ASP A 172 -8.55 -21.89 -6.33
N PRO A 173 -8.94 -20.71 -6.83
CA PRO A 173 -9.93 -19.83 -6.21
C PRO A 173 -11.41 -20.19 -6.48
N GLU A 174 -11.76 -21.43 -6.80
CA GLU A 174 -13.18 -21.79 -7.10
C GLU A 174 -14.07 -22.05 -5.87
N ILE A 175 -13.64 -21.79 -4.64
CA ILE A 175 -14.51 -21.91 -3.45
C ILE A 175 -14.33 -20.71 -2.52
N ASP A 176 -15.01 -19.60 -2.84
CA ASP A 176 -15.91 -18.88 -1.92
C ASP A 176 -16.48 -17.63 -2.62
N ASN A 177 -17.63 -17.82 -3.28
CA ASN A 177 -18.55 -16.72 -3.63
C ASN A 177 -19.32 -16.29 -2.37
N GLU A 178 -18.64 -15.71 -1.38
CA GLU A 178 -19.33 -14.89 -0.37
C GLU A 178 -19.23 -13.40 -0.74
N PRO A 179 -20.35 -12.67 -0.74
CA PRO A 179 -20.37 -11.26 -1.13
C PRO A 179 -19.57 -10.45 -0.11
N ARG A 180 -18.57 -9.69 -0.60
CA ARG A 180 -17.87 -8.68 0.20
C ARG A 180 -18.85 -7.62 0.69
N LEU A 181 -19.41 -7.83 1.88
CA LEU A 181 -20.21 -6.88 2.61
C LEU A 181 -19.32 -5.99 3.49
N SER A 182 -19.53 -4.68 3.32
CA SER A 182 -19.21 -3.57 4.23
C SER A 182 -17.78 -2.99 4.24
N ASP A 183 -17.53 -2.10 3.27
CA ASP A 183 -16.90 -0.79 3.55
C ASP A 183 -17.95 0.10 4.27
N SER A 184 -18.27 -0.20 5.53
CA SER A 184 -19.07 0.69 6.39
C SER A 184 -19.09 0.16 7.81
N LEU A 185 -18.12 0.59 8.65
CA LEU A 185 -18.21 0.79 10.11
C LEU A 185 -16.77 0.88 10.68
N ASP A 186 -16.05 1.95 10.33
CA ASP A 186 -14.91 2.41 11.15
C ASP A 186 -15.45 3.52 12.09
N SER A 187 -16.33 3.13 13.02
CA SER A 187 -16.68 3.93 14.19
C SER A 187 -16.14 3.23 15.45
N GLU A 188 -15.31 3.97 16.17
CA GLU A 188 -15.04 3.83 17.61
C GLU A 188 -14.28 2.58 18.06
N ILE A 189 -12.95 2.67 18.16
CA ILE A 189 -12.22 2.02 19.27
C ILE A 189 -11.14 2.97 19.83
N ASN A 190 -11.25 3.13 21.14
CA ASN A 190 -10.58 4.04 22.06
C ASN A 190 -9.04 3.99 22.08
N ASN A 191 -8.48 5.13 22.48
CA ASN A 191 -7.11 5.29 22.96
C ASN A 191 -6.96 4.62 24.33
N ALA A 192 -6.15 3.56 24.43
CA ALA A 192 -5.43 3.19 25.65
C ALA A 192 -4.30 2.21 25.29
N ASP A 193 -3.14 2.43 25.93
CA ASP A 193 -1.89 1.66 25.94
C ASP A 193 -1.06 1.54 24.65
N ILE A 194 -0.16 2.52 24.48
CA ILE A 194 0.98 2.50 23.53
C ILE A 194 2.31 2.28 24.30
N SER A 195 2.29 1.80 25.55
CA SER A 195 3.51 1.68 26.37
C SER A 195 4.18 0.30 26.40
N ASN A 196 3.67 -0.72 25.71
CA ASN A 196 4.16 -2.11 25.86
C ASN A 196 4.70 -2.78 24.58
N TYR A 197 5.21 -2.04 23.59
CA TYR A 197 5.88 -2.68 22.46
C TYR A 197 7.33 -3.04 22.81
N LEU A 198 7.61 -4.35 22.82
CA LEU A 198 8.94 -4.95 22.92
C LEU A 198 9.90 -4.34 21.88
N SER A 199 11.18 -4.26 22.24
CA SER A 199 12.22 -3.74 21.36
C SER A 199 12.30 -4.55 20.07
N LEU A 200 12.74 -3.92 18.97
CA LEU A 200 13.01 -4.61 17.69
C LEU A 200 13.95 -5.81 17.90
N ASP A 201 14.89 -5.69 18.83
CA ASP A 201 15.86 -6.74 19.16
C ASP A 201 15.20 -7.94 19.88
N ASP A 202 14.20 -7.68 20.73
CA ASP A 202 13.46 -8.74 21.45
C ASP A 202 12.59 -9.56 20.50
N MET A 203 12.04 -8.92 19.46
CA MET A 203 11.15 -9.57 18.48
C MET A 203 11.91 -10.34 17.40
N ILE A 204 13.16 -9.95 17.09
CA ILE A 204 14.07 -10.71 16.21
C ILE A 204 14.47 -12.04 16.88
N SER A 205 14.61 -12.06 18.21
CA SER A 205 14.94 -13.28 18.95
C SER A 205 13.81 -14.33 18.94
N ILE A 206 12.55 -13.91 18.83
CA ILE A 206 11.38 -14.82 18.87
C ILE A 206 11.12 -15.48 17.51
N TYR A 207 11.56 -14.86 16.42
CA TYR A 207 11.38 -15.37 15.06
C TYR A 207 12.73 -15.48 14.32
N PRO A 208 13.57 -16.47 14.68
CA PRO A 208 14.97 -16.57 14.24
C PRO A 208 15.17 -16.99 12.77
N TYR A 209 14.11 -17.01 11.96
CA TYR A 209 14.15 -17.39 10.55
C TYR A 209 13.86 -16.22 9.60
N PHE A 210 14.33 -15.03 9.97
CA PHE A 210 14.54 -13.88 9.08
C PHE A 210 16.02 -13.54 8.98
#